data_AF-A0A1H2UEX1-F1
#
_entry.id   AF-A0A1H2UEX1-F1
#
_cell.length_a   1.000
_cell.length_b   1.000
_cell.length_c   1.000
_cell.angle_alpha   90.00
_cell.angle_beta   90.00
_cell.angle_gamma   90.00
#
_symmetry.space_group_name_H-M   'P 1'
#
loop_
_entity.id
_entity.type
_entity.pdbx_description
1 polymer ?
#
loop_
_entity_poly.entity_id
_entity_poly.type
_entity_poly.pdbx_seq_one_letter_code
_entity_poly.pdbx_strand_id
1 'polypeptide(L)'
;MKELEILLLKMWEDFGIEYIYKYKNRIKVYRREGLVSYELFCDLTCGTMFTDVEDTANGDDLYAEDCKVSVKVLIERRYVS
;
A
#
# COMPACT_ATOMS: atom_id res chain seq x y z
N MET A 1 -11.62 -5.19 9.14
CA MET A 1 -10.37 -5.03 8.34
C MET A 1 -10.60 -4.13 7.14
N LYS A 2 -11.53 -4.47 6.24
CA LYS A 2 -11.83 -3.68 5.04
C LYS A 2 -12.15 -2.19 5.30
N GLU A 3 -12.94 -1.87 6.33
CA GLU A 3 -13.22 -0.47 6.69
C GLU A 3 -11.97 0.31 7.09
N LEU A 4 -11.05 -0.31 7.85
CA LEU A 4 -9.79 0.30 8.23
C LEU A 4 -8.88 0.53 7.01
N GLU A 5 -8.80 -0.44 6.11
CA GLU A 5 -8.07 -0.26 4.84
C GLU A 5 -8.61 0.92 4.04
N ILE A 6 -9.94 1.06 3.93
CA ILE A 6 -10.57 2.18 3.22
C ILE A 6 -10.21 3.51 3.89
N LEU A 7 -10.29 3.59 5.22
CA LEU A 7 -9.91 4.80 5.96
C LEU A 7 -8.45 5.19 5.73
N LEU A 8 -7.54 4.23 5.77
CA LEU A 8 -6.11 4.44 5.50
C LEU A 8 -5.89 4.91 4.05
N LEU A 9 -6.51 4.24 3.07
CA LEU A 9 -6.38 4.59 1.66
C LEU A 9 -6.89 6.01 1.37
N LYS A 10 -8.04 6.40 1.93
CA LYS A 10 -8.58 7.76 1.80
C LYS A 10 -7.66 8.80 2.41
N MET A 11 -7.16 8.53 3.63
CA MET A 11 -6.18 9.41 4.25
C MET A 11 -4.94 9.56 3.34
N TRP A 12 -4.42 8.47 2.79
CA TRP A 12 -3.26 8.54 1.89
C TRP A 12 -3.56 9.34 0.60
N GLU A 13 -4.74 9.15 0.01
CA GLU A 13 -5.20 9.92 -1.15
C GLU A 13 -5.30 11.42 -0.83
N ASP A 14 -5.92 11.79 0.30
CA ASP A 14 -6.06 13.17 0.76
C ASP A 14 -4.70 13.85 0.99
N PHE A 15 -3.70 13.07 1.42
CA PHE A 15 -2.33 13.53 1.56
C PHE A 15 -1.54 13.52 0.24
N GLY A 16 -2.13 13.13 -0.90
CA GLY A 16 -1.48 13.13 -2.21
C GLY A 16 -0.53 11.95 -2.44
N ILE A 17 -0.77 10.80 -1.82
CA ILE A 17 -0.02 9.57 -2.09
C ILE A 17 -0.70 8.84 -3.25
N GLU A 18 0.00 8.74 -4.37
CA GLU A 18 -0.54 8.14 -5.59
C GLU A 18 -0.35 6.63 -5.64
N TYR A 19 0.84 6.16 -5.25
CA TYR A 19 1.26 4.77 -5.38
C TYR A 19 1.87 4.25 -4.09
N ILE A 20 1.54 3.00 -3.77
CA ILE A 20 2.11 2.26 -2.64
C ILE A 20 2.63 0.90 -3.07
N TYR A 21 3.52 0.33 -2.28
CA TYR A 21 3.97 -1.07 -2.40
C TYR A 21 4.10 -1.70 -1.02
N LYS A 22 4.13 -3.04 -0.96
CA LYS A 22 4.30 -3.79 0.29
C LYS A 22 5.69 -4.44 0.34
N TYR A 23 6.32 -4.37 1.51
CA TYR A 23 7.60 -5.02 1.80
C TYR A 23 7.66 -5.46 3.25
N LYS A 24 7.74 -6.77 3.50
CA LYS A 24 7.77 -7.38 4.85
C LYS A 24 6.62 -6.88 5.73
N ASN A 25 5.39 -7.02 5.24
CA ASN A 25 4.16 -6.55 5.88
C ASN A 25 4.05 -5.02 6.10
N ARG A 26 4.97 -4.23 5.54
CA ARG A 26 4.91 -2.76 5.64
C ARG A 26 4.40 -2.17 4.34
N ILE A 27 3.43 -1.29 4.44
CA ILE A 27 2.97 -0.47 3.32
C ILE A 27 3.85 0.75 3.22
N LYS A 28 4.36 0.99 2.02
CA LYS A 28 5.32 2.03 1.73
C LYS A 28 4.87 2.92 0.57
N VAL A 29 5.22 4.20 0.62
CA VAL A 29 5.04 5.10 -0.52
C VAL A 29 5.99 4.71 -1.63
N TYR A 30 5.46 4.55 -2.83
CA TYR A 30 6.27 4.46 -4.03
C TYR A 30 6.51 5.87 -4.59
N ARG A 31 7.74 6.39 -4.37
CA ARG A 31 8.28 7.68 -4.83
C ARG A 31 7.38 8.91 -4.60
N ARG A 32 7.82 9.82 -3.74
CA ARG A 32 7.22 11.14 -3.59
C ARG A 32 8.28 12.18 -3.23
N GLU A 33 8.31 13.30 -3.93
CA GLU A 33 9.22 14.40 -3.60
C GLU A 33 8.91 14.95 -2.21
N GLY A 34 9.97 15.25 -1.44
CA GLY A 34 9.86 15.86 -0.11
C GLY A 34 9.42 14.92 1.02
N LEU A 35 9.22 13.63 0.76
CA LEU A 35 8.85 12.67 1.80
C LEU A 35 10.10 12.01 2.42
N VAL A 36 10.35 12.30 3.70
CA VAL A 36 11.51 11.74 4.44
C VAL A 36 11.27 10.28 4.86
N SER A 37 10.01 9.89 5.07
CA SER A 37 9.62 8.52 5.41
C SER A 37 8.97 7.81 4.24
N TYR A 38 9.42 6.60 3.97
CA TYR A 38 8.80 5.74 2.96
C TYR A 38 7.76 4.80 3.56
N GLU A 39 7.64 4.68 4.88
CA GLU A 39 6.72 3.76 5.54
C GLU A 39 5.45 4.49 6.00
N LEU A 40 4.30 3.93 5.64
CA LEU A 40 2.97 4.46 6.00
C LEU A 40 2.32 3.66 7.11
N PHE A 41 2.50 2.33 7.07
CA PHE A 41 1.79 1.41 7.93
C PHE A 41 2.55 0.09 8.05
N CYS A 42 2.58 -0.48 9.25
CA CYS A 42 3.11 -1.81 9.51
C CYS A 42 1.95 -2.73 9.90
N ASP A 43 1.65 -3.72 9.07
CA ASP A 43 0.59 -4.68 9.34
C ASP A 43 1.03 -5.70 10.40
N LEU A 44 0.61 -5.45 11.64
CA LEU A 44 0.87 -6.34 12.78
C LEU A 44 0.01 -7.60 12.80
N THR A 45 -0.94 -7.72 11.87
CA THR A 45 -1.77 -8.92 11.73
C THR A 45 -1.09 -10.01 10.88
N CYS A 46 0.18 -9.81 10.52
CA CYS A 46 0.96 -10.74 9.70
C CYS A 46 0.39 -10.94 8.29
N GLY A 47 -0.05 -9.86 7.64
CA GLY A 47 -0.40 -9.85 6.23
C GLY A 47 -1.88 -10.03 5.94
N THR A 48 -2.78 -9.94 6.93
CA THR A 48 -4.23 -9.99 6.68
C THR A 48 -4.79 -8.67 6.14
N MET A 49 -4.00 -7.59 6.15
CA MET A 49 -4.34 -6.33 5.49
C MET A 49 -3.62 -6.19 4.14
N PHE A 50 -4.32 -5.56 3.20
CA PHE A 50 -3.84 -5.27 1.85
C PHE A 50 -3.32 -6.53 1.17
N THR A 51 -4.10 -7.60 1.20
CA THR A 51 -3.74 -8.93 0.68
C THR A 51 -3.64 -8.97 -0.85
N ASP A 52 -4.22 -7.99 -1.53
CA ASP A 52 -4.14 -7.78 -2.98
C ASP A 52 -2.98 -6.86 -3.39
N VAL A 53 -2.14 -6.45 -2.43
CA VAL A 53 -0.86 -5.76 -2.68
C VAL A 53 0.25 -6.77 -2.48
N GLU A 54 0.96 -7.08 -3.56
CA GLU A 54 2.06 -8.04 -3.56
C GLU A 54 3.17 -7.60 -2.59
N ASP A 55 3.59 -8.51 -1.72
CA ASP A 55 4.72 -8.27 -0.82
C ASP A 55 6.01 -8.61 -1.55
N THR A 56 6.73 -7.56 -1.95
CA THR A 56 8.00 -7.66 -2.67
C THR A 56 9.06 -8.48 -1.93
N ALA A 57 8.92 -8.71 -0.62
CA ALA A 57 9.83 -9.57 0.13
C ALA A 57 9.63 -11.08 -0.12
N ASN A 58 8.55 -11.48 -0.81
CA ASN A 58 8.20 -12.88 -1.06
C ASN A 58 8.79 -13.45 -2.37
N GLY A 59 9.43 -12.63 -3.21
CA GLY A 59 10.01 -13.07 -4.47
C GLY A 59 11.37 -12.41 -4.74
N ASP A 60 12.28 -13.16 -5.38
CA ASP A 60 13.66 -12.73 -5.58
C ASP A 60 13.80 -11.59 -6.61
N ASP A 61 12.85 -11.47 -7.54
CA ASP A 61 12.84 -10.48 -8.63
C ASP A 61 11.65 -9.49 -8.53
N LEU A 62 11.10 -9.30 -7.34
CA LEU A 62 9.99 -8.36 -7.13
C LEU A 62 10.52 -6.99 -6.71
N TYR A 63 10.42 -6.01 -7.62
CA TYR A 63 10.81 -4.63 -7.33
C TYR A 63 9.59 -3.75 -7.07
N ALA A 64 9.78 -2.71 -6.25
CA ALA A 64 8.73 -1.75 -5.96
C ALA A 64 8.18 -1.05 -7.22
N GLU A 65 9.01 -0.90 -8.26
CA GLU A 65 8.59 -0.36 -9.57
C GLU A 65 7.51 -1.21 -10.23
N ASP A 66 7.62 -2.54 -10.12
CA ASP A 66 6.75 -3.50 -10.79
C ASP A 66 5.54 -3.86 -9.94
N CYS A 67 5.68 -3.80 -8.61
CA CYS A 67 4.63 -4.17 -7.66
C CYS A 67 3.84 -2.98 -7.11
N LYS A 68 4.16 -1.74 -7.51
CA LYS A 68 3.40 -0.56 -7.05
C LYS A 68 1.95 -0.65 -7.49
N VAL A 69 1.06 -0.22 -6.62
CA VAL A 69 -0.38 -0.16 -6.89
C VAL A 69 -0.87 1.25 -6.61
N SER A 70 -1.77 1.73 -7.46
CA SER A 70 -2.42 3.02 -7.26
C SER A 70 -3.36 2.98 -6.06
N VAL A 71 -3.27 3.98 -5.18
CA VAL A 71 -4.18 4.16 -4.04
C VAL A 71 -5.63 4.27 -4.53
N LYS A 72 -5.88 5.02 -5.60
CA LYS A 72 -7.22 5.16 -6.20
C LYS A 72 -7.83 3.82 -6.62
N VAL A 73 -7.03 3.00 -7.31
CA VAL A 73 -7.47 1.67 -7.75
C VAL A 73 -7.80 0.77 -6.55
N LEU A 74 -7.03 0.85 -5.46
CA LEU A 74 -7.33 0.10 -4.24
C LEU A 74 -8.63 0.56 -3.60
N ILE A 75 -8.92 1.86 -3.57
CA ILE A 75 -10.19 2.40 -3.07
C ILE A 75 -11.36 1.86 -3.91
N GLU A 76 -11.27 1.92 -5.23
CA GLU A 76 -12.30 1.41 -6.16
C GLU A 76 -12.57 -0.08 -5.93
N ARG A 77 -11.53 -0.91 -5.84
CA ARG A 77 -11.66 -2.35 -5.58
C ARG A 77 -12.39 -2.65 -4.27
N ARG A 78 -12.26 -1.78 -3.27
CA ARG A 78 -12.92 -1.94 -1.96
C ARG A 78 -14.40 -1.63 -2.01
N TYR A 79 -14.84 -0.78 -2.92
CA TYR A 79 -16.25 -0.48 -3.11
C TYR A 79 -17.00 -1.52 -3.95
N VAL A 80 -16.29 -2.28 -4.79
CA VAL A 80 -16.89 -3.30 -5.68
C VAL A 80 -16.89 -4.71 -5.06
N SER A 81 -15.97 -4.99 -4.13
CA SER A 81 -15.86 -6.26 -3.41
C SER A 81 -16.86 -6.41 -2.28
#